data_AF-A0A386HR62-F1
#
_entry.id   AF-A0A386HR62-F1
#
_cell.length_a   1.000
_cell.length_b   1.000
_cell.length_c   1.000
_cell.angle_alpha   90.00
_cell.angle_beta   90.00
_cell.angle_gamma   90.00
#
_symmetry.space_group_name_H-M   'P 1'
#
loop_
_entity.id
_entity.type
_entity.pdbx_description
1 polymer ?
#
loop_
_entity_poly.entity_id
_entity_poly.type
_entity_poly.pdbx_seq_one_letter_code
_entity_poly.pdbx_strand_id
1 'polypeptide(L)'
;MKAQSMNKNKIEYLGRSLLTTGAVYVLTAFHHYYGAVLYQSPWRKDVVWQGGIIFLFCLLLLYLYKRFQKKLYLMLYLLISFLVFGFAIGIVEGAYNHVLKNIFYFAGMNIGTWRKLFPAPAYEIPDNWLFETTGILQCVIGIIQVRYLWKVYITKYKKSQQISGQHKNRLAIK
;
A
#
# COMPACT_ATOMS: atom_id res chain seq x y z
N MET A 1 -28.26 -1.26 -17.86
CA MET A 1 -27.25 -2.23 -17.36
C MET A 1 -27.55 -2.56 -15.89
N LYS A 2 -27.82 -3.82 -15.54
CA LYS A 2 -27.97 -4.21 -14.12
C LYS A 2 -26.60 -4.14 -13.44
N ALA A 3 -26.49 -3.33 -12.38
CA ALA A 3 -25.29 -3.27 -11.55
C ALA A 3 -25.06 -4.66 -10.92
N GLN A 4 -23.90 -5.26 -11.19
CA GLN A 4 -23.50 -6.48 -10.48
C GLN A 4 -23.29 -6.13 -9.01
N SER A 5 -24.02 -6.77 -8.10
CA SER A 5 -23.80 -6.52 -6.67
C SER A 5 -22.43 -7.08 -6.27
N MET A 6 -21.62 -6.24 -5.63
CA MET A 6 -20.30 -6.66 -5.14
C MET A 6 -20.48 -7.63 -3.96
N ASN A 7 -19.65 -8.67 -3.93
CA ASN A 7 -19.55 -9.57 -2.78
C ASN A 7 -19.23 -8.76 -1.51
N LYS A 8 -19.98 -8.95 -0.42
CA LYS A 8 -19.77 -8.27 0.88
C LYS A 8 -18.30 -8.33 1.33
N ASN A 9 -17.67 -9.49 1.20
CA ASN A 9 -16.26 -9.68 1.56
C ASN A 9 -15.32 -8.83 0.70
N LYS A 10 -15.64 -8.63 -0.59
CA LYS A 10 -14.84 -7.81 -1.49
C LYS A 10 -14.94 -6.33 -1.12
N ILE A 11 -16.13 -5.84 -0.76
CA ILE A 11 -16.32 -4.46 -0.30
C ILE A 11 -15.50 -4.21 0.96
N GLU A 12 -15.55 -5.15 1.91
CA GLU A 12 -14.77 -5.07 3.14
C GLU A 12 -13.27 -5.06 2.86
N TYR A 13 -12.76 -5.97 2.03
CA TYR A 13 -11.34 -6.00 1.67
C TYR A 13 -10.89 -4.75 0.91
N LEU A 14 -11.74 -4.16 0.06
CA LEU A 14 -11.45 -2.88 -0.59
C LEU A 14 -11.29 -1.77 0.44
N GLY A 15 -12.23 -1.65 1.38
CA GLY A 15 -12.16 -0.67 2.47
C GLY A 15 -10.90 -0.84 3.32
N ARG A 16 -10.60 -2.08 3.73
CA ARG A 16 -9.38 -2.39 4.49
C ARG A 16 -8.11 -2.10 3.69
N SER A 17 -8.07 -2.43 2.40
CA SER A 17 -6.91 -2.14 1.55
C SER A 17 -6.63 -0.64 1.44
N LEU A 18 -7.68 0.18 1.25
CA LEU A 18 -7.54 1.63 1.18
C LEU A 18 -7.08 2.19 2.52
N LEU A 19 -7.69 1.74 3.63
CA LEU A 19 -7.33 2.16 4.97
C LEU A 19 -5.84 1.89 5.24
N THR A 20 -5.36 0.69 4.91
CA THR A 20 -3.96 0.34 5.11
C THR A 20 -3.03 1.09 4.17
N THR A 21 -3.42 1.36 2.91
CA THR A 21 -2.64 2.23 2.01
C THR A 21 -2.54 3.65 2.57
N GLY A 22 -3.62 4.20 3.11
CA GLY A 22 -3.61 5.50 3.79
C GLY A 22 -2.73 5.50 5.04
N ALA A 23 -2.77 4.43 5.83
CA ALA A 23 -1.91 4.28 7.00
C ALA A 23 -0.42 4.24 6.62
N VAL A 24 -0.05 3.53 5.55
CA VAL A 24 1.33 3.56 5.01
C VAL A 24 1.70 4.99 4.60
N TYR A 25 0.83 5.69 3.87
CA TYR A 25 1.09 7.07 3.47
C TYR A 25 1.30 8.00 4.66
N VAL A 26 0.39 8.01 5.64
CA VAL A 26 0.46 8.88 6.82
C VAL A 26 1.73 8.63 7.62
N LEU A 27 2.09 7.35 7.83
CA LEU A 27 3.32 7.00 8.52
C LEU A 27 4.56 7.45 7.74
N THR A 28 4.55 7.27 6.42
CA THR A 28 5.64 7.72 5.52
C THR A 28 5.78 9.24 5.56
N ALA A 29 4.67 9.97 5.48
CA ALA A 29 4.66 11.43 5.56
C ALA A 29 5.26 11.91 6.88
N PHE A 30 4.83 11.34 8.00
CA PHE A 30 5.41 11.62 9.31
C PHE A 30 6.90 11.30 9.36
N HIS A 31 7.30 10.09 8.95
CA HIS A 31 8.67 9.62 8.97
C HIS A 31 9.62 10.52 8.16
N HIS A 32 9.28 10.82 6.91
CA HIS A 32 10.12 11.65 6.04
C HIS A 32 10.12 13.12 6.46
N TYR A 33 8.99 13.66 6.96
CA TYR A 33 8.96 15.02 7.47
C TYR A 33 9.81 15.17 8.73
N TYR A 34 9.66 14.24 9.68
CA TYR A 34 10.48 14.19 10.90
C TYR A 34 11.96 14.04 10.56
N GLY A 35 12.31 13.11 9.68
CA GLY A 35 13.68 12.93 9.20
C GLY A 35 14.25 14.16 8.51
N ALA A 36 13.44 14.88 7.72
CA ALA A 36 13.88 16.12 7.08
C ALA A 36 14.27 17.21 8.08
N VAL A 37 13.53 17.33 9.19
CA VAL A 37 13.83 18.28 10.26
C VAL A 37 15.03 17.83 11.08
N LEU A 38 15.07 16.55 11.46
CA LEU A 38 16.11 15.99 12.31
C LEU A 38 17.49 16.05 11.65
N TYR A 39 17.58 15.62 10.38
CA TYR A 39 18.85 15.50 9.66
C TYR A 39 19.15 16.66 8.71
N GLN A 40 18.39 17.75 8.79
CA GLN A 40 18.54 18.94 7.93
C GLN A 40 18.57 18.59 6.43
N SER A 41 17.74 17.61 6.05
CA SER A 41 17.67 17.05 4.70
C SER A 41 16.34 17.43 4.03
N PRO A 42 16.19 18.66 3.52
CA PRO A 42 14.91 19.20 3.08
C PRO A 42 14.25 18.39 1.96
N TRP A 43 15.04 17.75 1.09
CA TRP A 43 14.54 16.90 -0.01
C TRP A 43 13.67 15.73 0.46
N ARG A 44 13.81 15.27 1.72
CA ARG A 44 12.93 14.21 2.26
C ARG A 44 11.47 14.68 2.33
N LYS A 45 11.20 15.99 2.43
CA LYS A 45 9.85 16.54 2.41
C LYS A 45 9.13 16.31 1.07
N ASP A 46 9.87 16.15 -0.02
CA ASP A 46 9.27 15.93 -1.34
C ASP A 46 8.48 14.62 -1.39
N VAL A 47 8.92 13.61 -0.64
CA VAL A 47 8.21 12.32 -0.49
C VAL A 47 6.81 12.51 0.10
N VAL A 48 6.62 13.50 0.99
CA VAL A 48 5.32 13.77 1.63
C VAL A 48 4.28 14.19 0.60
N TRP A 49 4.63 15.14 -0.27
CA TRP A 49 3.71 15.69 -1.25
C TRP A 49 3.52 14.73 -2.43
N GLN A 50 4.60 14.11 -2.91
CA GLN A 50 4.54 13.09 -3.97
C GLN A 50 3.68 11.90 -3.54
N GLY A 51 3.90 11.38 -2.34
CA GLY A 51 3.08 10.30 -1.77
C GLY A 51 1.61 10.70 -1.62
N GLY A 52 1.35 11.96 -1.25
CA GLY A 52 -0.01 12.51 -1.14
C GLY A 52 -0.75 12.53 -2.47
N ILE A 53 -0.09 13.02 -3.53
CA ILE A 53 -0.65 13.03 -4.89
C ILE A 53 -0.97 11.61 -5.36
N ILE A 54 -0.04 10.67 -5.16
CA ILE A 54 -0.26 9.26 -5.54
C ILE A 54 -1.41 8.65 -4.72
N PHE A 55 -1.51 8.95 -3.43
CA PHE A 55 -2.60 8.47 -2.58
C PHE A 55 -3.97 9.01 -3.04
N LEU A 56 -4.05 10.31 -3.37
CA LEU A 56 -5.24 10.92 -3.95
C LEU A 56 -5.62 10.26 -5.28
N PHE A 57 -4.63 9.90 -6.10
CA PHE A 57 -4.86 9.17 -7.34
C PHE A 57 -5.42 7.76 -7.09
N CYS A 58 -4.93 7.05 -6.06
CA CYS A 58 -5.53 5.78 -5.62
C CYS A 58 -6.98 5.93 -5.15
N LEU A 59 -7.31 6.99 -4.41
CA LEU A 59 -8.69 7.32 -4.01
C LEU A 59 -9.58 7.54 -5.24
N LEU A 60 -9.10 8.31 -6.22
CA LEU A 60 -9.80 8.56 -7.48
C LEU A 60 -10.07 7.26 -8.25
N LEU A 61 -9.05 6.40 -8.41
CA LEU A 61 -9.20 5.12 -9.10
C LEU A 61 -10.23 4.22 -8.41
N LEU A 62 -10.22 4.17 -7.07
CA LEU A 62 -11.18 3.38 -6.32
C LEU A 62 -12.60 3.96 -6.41
N TYR A 63 -12.74 5.29 -6.42
CA TYR A 63 -14.01 5.98 -6.68
C TYR A 63 -14.55 5.64 -8.09
N LEU A 64 -13.72 5.78 -9.13
CA LEU A 64 -14.08 5.45 -10.51
C LEU A 64 -14.45 3.97 -10.65
N TYR A 65 -13.74 3.07 -9.97
CA TYR A 65 -14.11 1.66 -9.91
C TYR A 65 -15.48 1.45 -9.27
N LYS A 66 -15.77 2.09 -8.12
CA LYS A 66 -17.10 1.99 -7.47
C LYS A 66 -18.21 2.53 -8.37
N ARG A 67 -17.96 3.64 -9.08
CA ARG A 67 -18.93 4.31 -9.97
C ARG A 67 -19.21 3.52 -11.24
N PHE A 68 -18.17 3.06 -11.92
CA PHE A 68 -18.27 2.48 -13.28
C PHE A 68 -18.12 0.95 -13.33
N GLN A 69 -17.66 0.33 -12.24
CA GLN A 69 -17.44 -1.11 -12.12
C GLN A 69 -16.52 -1.70 -13.21
N LYS A 70 -15.62 -0.89 -13.78
CA LYS A 70 -14.65 -1.32 -14.80
C LYS A 70 -13.43 -1.94 -14.13
N LYS A 71 -13.05 -3.15 -14.56
CA LYS A 71 -11.88 -3.89 -14.02
C LYS A 71 -10.58 -3.09 -14.15
N LEU A 72 -10.44 -2.27 -15.20
CA LEU A 72 -9.26 -1.42 -15.42
C LEU A 72 -8.94 -0.54 -14.21
N TYR A 73 -9.92 0.20 -13.68
CA TYR A 73 -9.70 1.09 -12.52
C TYR A 73 -9.28 0.33 -11.26
N LEU A 74 -9.85 -0.85 -11.04
CA LEU A 74 -9.44 -1.72 -9.93
C LEU A 74 -8.00 -2.20 -10.11
N MET A 75 -7.64 -2.67 -11.31
CA MET A 75 -6.29 -3.18 -11.57
C MET A 75 -5.25 -2.07 -11.45
N LEU A 76 -5.54 -0.86 -11.95
CA LEU A 76 -4.67 0.30 -11.77
C LEU A 76 -4.51 0.67 -10.30
N TYR A 77 -5.60 0.69 -9.53
CA TYR A 77 -5.55 0.92 -8.08
C TYR A 77 -4.65 -0.12 -7.38
N LEU A 78 -4.86 -1.41 -7.66
CA LEU A 78 -4.08 -2.50 -7.07
C LEU A 78 -2.60 -2.39 -7.45
N LEU A 79 -2.30 -2.13 -8.73
CA LEU A 79 -0.94 -2.04 -9.25
C LEU A 79 -0.18 -0.88 -8.62
N ILE A 80 -0.75 0.33 -8.64
CA ILE A 80 -0.10 1.53 -8.09
C ILE A 80 0.02 1.40 -6.57
N SER A 81 -1.03 0.92 -5.89
CA SER A 81 -0.98 0.71 -4.44
C SER A 81 0.08 -0.31 -4.04
N PHE A 82 0.27 -1.36 -4.84
CA PHE A 82 1.32 -2.35 -4.62
C PHE A 82 2.70 -1.77 -4.90
N LEU A 83 2.94 -1.20 -6.09
CA LEU A 83 4.26 -0.73 -6.49
C LEU A 83 4.78 0.40 -5.61
N VAL A 84 3.94 1.38 -5.28
CA VAL A 84 4.36 2.53 -4.50
C VAL A 84 4.35 2.21 -3.00
N PHE A 85 3.18 1.89 -2.44
CA PHE A 85 3.06 1.77 -0.98
C PHE A 85 3.51 0.41 -0.46
N GLY A 86 3.28 -0.67 -1.20
CA GLY A 86 3.70 -2.02 -0.81
C GLY A 86 5.18 -2.25 -1.02
N PHE A 87 5.66 -2.03 -2.25
CA PHE A 87 7.02 -2.36 -2.67
C PHE A 87 8.01 -1.23 -2.38
N ALA A 88 7.86 -0.05 -2.97
CA ALA A 88 8.82 1.04 -2.76
C ALA A 88 8.86 1.49 -1.29
N ILE A 89 7.71 1.78 -0.68
CA ILE A 89 7.68 2.21 0.72
C ILE A 89 7.82 1.03 1.69
N GLY A 90 7.02 -0.02 1.55
CA GLY A 90 7.06 -1.14 2.51
C GLY A 90 8.38 -1.93 2.47
N ILE A 91 8.85 -2.28 1.28
CA ILE A 91 10.06 -3.12 1.13
C ILE A 91 11.33 -2.29 1.04
N VAL A 92 11.41 -1.31 0.12
CA VAL A 92 12.66 -0.55 -0.05
C VAL A 92 12.88 0.36 1.15
N GLU A 93 11.98 1.29 1.43
CA GLU A 93 12.15 2.19 2.59
C GLU A 93 12.10 1.41 3.91
N GLY A 94 11.01 0.69 4.19
CA GLY A 94 10.84 0.03 5.49
C GLY A 94 11.81 -1.14 5.73
N ALA A 95 11.87 -2.11 4.82
CA ALA A 95 12.64 -3.32 5.04
C ALA A 95 14.14 -3.14 4.74
N TYR A 96 14.51 -2.59 3.58
CA TYR A 96 15.91 -2.42 3.21
C TYR A 96 16.55 -1.25 3.99
N ASN A 97 15.95 -0.05 3.95
CA ASN A 97 16.57 1.15 4.55
C ASN A 97 16.53 1.18 6.07
N HIS A 98 15.65 0.41 6.73
CA HIS A 98 15.56 0.40 8.20
C HIS A 98 15.81 -0.97 8.81
N VAL A 99 15.10 -2.03 8.41
CA VAL A 99 15.30 -3.35 9.05
C VAL A 99 16.69 -3.92 8.74
N LEU A 100 17.02 -4.14 7.47
CA LEU A 100 18.30 -4.72 7.07
C LEU A 100 19.47 -3.80 7.41
N LYS A 101 19.31 -2.50 7.17
CA LYS A 101 20.29 -1.47 7.56
C LYS A 101 20.67 -1.59 9.05
N ASN A 102 19.67 -1.65 9.93
CA ASN A 102 19.90 -1.71 11.37
C ASN A 102 20.49 -3.05 11.80
N ILE A 103 20.00 -4.16 11.24
CA ILE A 103 20.59 -5.49 11.50
C ILE A 103 22.08 -5.48 11.17
N PHE A 104 22.48 -5.00 10.00
CA PHE A 104 23.88 -4.97 9.60
C PHE A 104 24.72 -4.03 10.46
N TYR A 105 24.20 -2.86 10.81
CA TYR A 105 24.91 -1.94 11.70
C TYR A 105 25.14 -2.55 13.09
N PHE A 106 24.09 -3.03 13.74
CA PHE A 106 24.16 -3.55 15.11
C PHE A 106 24.80 -4.94 15.21
N ALA A 107 24.87 -5.70 14.11
CA ALA A 107 25.66 -6.93 14.04
C ALA A 107 27.18 -6.68 13.94
N GLY A 108 27.63 -5.41 13.93
CA GLY A 108 29.05 -5.05 13.91
C GLY A 108 29.69 -5.06 12.53
N MET A 109 28.91 -4.91 11.45
CA MET A 109 29.47 -4.77 10.11
C MET A 109 30.43 -3.58 10.06
N ASN A 110 31.61 -3.77 9.44
CA ASN A 110 32.57 -2.69 9.25
C ASN A 110 31.91 -1.47 8.56
N ILE A 111 32.13 -0.28 9.12
CA ILE A 111 31.44 0.95 8.68
C ILE A 111 31.70 1.30 7.20
N GLY A 112 32.88 0.97 6.67
CA GLY A 112 33.21 1.19 5.26
C GLY A 112 32.38 0.31 4.34
N THR A 113 32.19 -0.97 4.70
CA THR A 113 31.31 -1.89 3.97
C THR A 113 29.85 -1.50 4.12
N TRP A 114 29.43 -1.12 5.33
CA TRP A 114 28.07 -0.66 5.59
C TRP A 114 27.71 0.57 4.74
N ARG A 115 28.63 1.55 4.63
CA ARG A 115 28.43 2.75 3.80
C ARG A 115 28.40 2.49 2.29
N LYS A 116 28.96 1.36 1.82
CA LYS A 116 28.79 0.94 0.41
C LYS A 116 27.36 0.47 0.13
N LEU A 117 26.72 -0.18 1.10
CA LEU A 117 25.32 -0.62 1.00
C LEU A 117 24.32 0.50 1.29
N PHE A 118 24.68 1.41 2.21
CA PHE A 118 23.85 2.51 2.71
C PHE A 118 24.60 3.85 2.62
N PRO A 119 24.77 4.41 1.41
CA PRO A 119 25.57 5.61 1.18
C PRO A 119 24.93 6.89 1.76
N ALA A 120 25.74 7.74 2.38
CA ALA A 120 25.30 9.09 2.77
C ALA A 120 25.04 9.96 1.52
N PRO A 121 24.17 10.99 1.59
CA PRO A 121 23.33 11.40 2.74
C PRO A 121 21.92 10.76 2.71
N ALA A 122 21.67 9.84 1.78
CA ALA A 122 20.37 9.19 1.68
C ALA A 122 20.08 8.32 2.90
N TYR A 123 21.11 7.62 3.40
CA TYR A 123 21.01 6.74 4.55
C TYR A 123 21.79 7.30 5.74
N GLU A 124 21.11 7.49 6.87
CA GLU A 124 21.75 7.85 8.14
C GLU A 124 22.11 6.62 8.95
N ILE A 125 23.16 6.76 9.75
CA ILE A 125 23.46 5.76 10.78
C ILE A 125 22.29 5.66 11.77
N PRO A 126 22.06 4.50 12.39
CA PRO A 126 20.92 4.30 13.30
C PRO A 126 21.15 5.01 14.65
N ASP A 127 21.03 6.33 14.68
CA ASP A 127 21.30 7.18 15.84
C ASP A 127 20.03 7.71 16.54
N ASN A 128 18.87 7.61 15.90
CA ASN A 128 17.60 8.09 16.43
C ASN A 128 16.52 7.00 16.46
N TRP A 129 16.13 6.57 17.66
CA TRP A 129 15.18 5.47 17.84
C TRP A 129 13.81 5.73 17.19
N LEU A 130 13.31 6.97 17.20
CA LEU A 130 12.00 7.30 16.64
C LEU A 130 12.03 7.25 15.12
N PHE A 131 13.08 7.79 14.50
CA PHE A 131 13.30 7.70 13.06
C PHE A 131 13.36 6.24 12.61
N GLU A 132 14.17 5.43 13.29
CA GLU A 132 14.34 4.02 12.94
C GLU A 132 13.08 3.19 13.17
N THR A 133 12.39 3.39 14.29
CA THR A 133 11.16 2.64 14.62
C THR A 133 10.04 2.95 13.64
N THR A 134 9.85 4.23 13.30
CA THR A 134 8.82 4.63 12.32
C THR A 134 9.14 4.10 10.92
N GLY A 135 10.42 4.05 10.56
CA GLY A 135 10.90 3.41 9.34
C GLY A 135 10.59 1.91 9.27
N ILE A 136 10.94 1.16 10.32
CA ILE A 136 10.60 -0.27 10.44
C ILE A 136 9.08 -0.49 10.36
N LEU A 137 8.30 0.38 11.00
CA LEU A 137 6.84 0.27 11.01
C LEU A 137 6.24 0.42 9.60
N GLN A 138 6.88 1.15 8.68
CA GLN A 138 6.44 1.20 7.27
C GLN A 138 6.46 -0.20 6.62
N CYS A 139 7.45 -1.04 6.95
CA CYS A 139 7.50 -2.43 6.48
C CYS A 139 6.33 -3.25 7.02
N VAL A 140 6.07 -3.17 8.33
CA VAL A 140 4.99 -3.94 8.97
C VAL A 140 3.63 -3.57 8.39
N ILE A 141 3.32 -2.27 8.28
CA ILE A 141 2.05 -1.82 7.70
C ILE A 141 2.00 -2.14 6.20
N GLY A 142 3.12 -2.02 5.48
CA GLY A 142 3.26 -2.40 4.08
C GLY A 142 2.89 -3.88 3.82
N ILE A 143 3.38 -4.80 4.65
CA ILE A 143 3.02 -6.23 4.56
C ILE A 143 1.51 -6.44 4.75
N ILE A 144 0.92 -5.77 5.75
CA ILE A 144 -0.53 -5.85 6.01
C ILE A 144 -1.31 -5.28 4.82
N GLN A 145 -0.84 -4.18 4.24
CA GLN A 145 -1.44 -3.55 3.07
C GLN A 145 -1.42 -4.48 1.85
N VAL A 146 -0.26 -5.07 1.54
CA VAL A 146 -0.11 -6.02 0.41
C VAL A 146 -1.02 -7.23 0.61
N ARG A 147 -1.14 -7.75 1.84
CA ARG A 147 -2.08 -8.83 2.17
C ARG A 147 -3.52 -8.47 1.84
N TYR A 148 -3.97 -7.24 2.12
CA TYR A 148 -5.33 -6.82 1.77
C TYR A 148 -5.51 -6.57 0.26
N LEU A 149 -4.51 -6.02 -0.44
CA LEU A 149 -4.53 -5.94 -1.90
C LEU A 149 -4.67 -7.33 -2.54
N TRP A 150 -3.91 -8.32 -2.03
CA TRP A 150 -4.00 -9.71 -2.47
C TRP A 150 -5.41 -10.30 -2.26
N LYS A 151 -6.01 -10.07 -1.07
CA LYS A 151 -7.38 -10.50 -0.79
C LYS A 151 -8.40 -9.88 -1.75
N VAL A 152 -8.25 -8.60 -2.12
CA VAL A 152 -9.09 -7.94 -3.13
C VAL A 152 -8.95 -8.61 -4.49
N TYR A 153 -7.70 -8.92 -4.90
CA TYR A 153 -7.39 -9.53 -6.18
C TYR A 153 -8.02 -10.92 -6.34
N ILE A 154 -7.86 -11.79 -5.33
CA ILE A 154 -8.34 -13.18 -5.39
C ILE A 154 -9.86 -13.31 -5.18
N THR A 155 -10.51 -12.31 -4.58
CA THR A 155 -11.96 -12.39 -4.30
C THR A 155 -12.78 -12.19 -5.58
N LYS A 156 -13.34 -13.30 -6.08
CA LYS A 156 -14.20 -13.33 -7.27
C LYS A 156 -15.54 -12.62 -7.05
N TYR A 157 -16.10 -12.10 -8.14
CA TYR A 157 -17.48 -11.61 -8.17
C TYR A 157 -18.45 -12.79 -8.10
N LYS A 158 -19.49 -12.68 -7.27
CA LYS A 158 -20.64 -13.58 -7.35
C LYS A 158 -21.50 -13.09 -8.52
N LYS A 159 -21.52 -13.82 -9.63
CA LYS A 159 -22.47 -13.55 -10.72
C LYS A 159 -23.85 -13.88 -10.16
N SER A 160 -24.73 -12.89 -10.00
CA SER A 160 -26.08 -13.08 -9.48
C SER A 160 -26.85 -14.07 -10.38
N GLN A 161 -26.93 -15.35 -9.98
CA GLN A 161 -27.73 -16.37 -10.64
C GLN A 161 -29.23 -16.17 -10.35
N GLN A 162 -29.76 -14.99 -10.63
CA GLN A 162 -31.15 -14.66 -10.31
C GLN A 162 -32.06 -14.51 -11.53
N ILE A 163 -31.60 -14.93 -12.73
CA ILE A 163 -32.41 -14.83 -13.97
C ILE A 163 -32.74 -16.20 -14.59
N SER A 164 -32.00 -17.28 -14.32
CA SER A 164 -32.35 -18.61 -14.89
C SER A 164 -33.39 -19.40 -14.08
N GLY A 165 -33.62 -19.04 -12.81
CA GLY A 165 -34.64 -19.69 -11.96
C GLY A 165 -36.06 -19.26 -12.27
N GLN A 166 -36.28 -17.99 -12.67
CA GLN A 166 -37.61 -17.49 -13.02
C GLN A 166 -38.09 -17.90 -14.42
N HIS A 167 -37.18 -18.29 -15.32
CA HIS A 167 -37.59 -18.73 -16.65
C HIS A 167 -38.06 -20.20 -16.69
N LYS A 168 -37.55 -21.05 -15.78
CA LYS A 168 -38.00 -22.45 -15.65
C LYS A 168 -39.40 -22.56 -15.03
N ASN A 169 -39.76 -21.71 -14.07
CA ASN A 169 -41.10 -21.74 -13.47
C ASN A 169 -42.20 -21.17 -14.38
N ARG A 170 -41.88 -20.43 -15.44
CA ARG A 170 -42.86 -19.99 -16.44
C ARG A 170 -43.18 -21.03 -17.52
N LEU A 171 -42.34 -22.07 -17.66
CA LEU A 171 -42.55 -23.16 -18.62
C LEU A 171 -43.13 -24.42 -17.99
N ALA A 172 -43.25 -24.48 -16.66
CA ALA A 172 -43.86 -25.59 -15.92
C ALA A 172 -45.35 -25.36 -15.57
N ILE A 173 -45.97 -24.30 -16.11
CA ILE A 173 -47.41 -23.97 -15.91
C ILE A 173 -48.15 -23.90 -17.26
N LYS A 174 -47.73 -24.70 -18.24
CA LYS A 174 -48.50 -24.96 -19.46
C LYS A 174 -48.48 -26.46 -19.73
#